data_AF-A0A2H0E0H4-F1
#
_entry.id   AF-A0A2H0E0H4-F1
#
_cell.length_a   1.000
_cell.length_b   1.000
_cell.length_c   1.000
_cell.angle_alpha   90.00
_cell.angle_beta   90.00
_cell.angle_gamma   90.00
#
_symmetry.space_group_name_H-M   'P 1'
#
loop_
_entity.id
_entity.type
_entity.pdbx_description
1 polymer ?
#
loop_
_entity_poly.entity_id
_entity_poly.type
_entity_poly.pdbx_seq_one_letter_code
_entity_poly.pdbx_strand_id
1 'polypeptide(L)'
;MNNLFDSGLDYQPLIKIGLTREQAQKMVAVVMPLVQLKLQAKVEAVLGSEKMIALKAEADKQKLDFVASLDLIDGAYRGKTGEYLMEQMRLLINEHLKLMVKVITQAKTDEAKFTQSGLVGQFEKLLDEGKADEAAKILEKGLKDV
;
A
#
# COMPACT_ATOMS: atom_id res chain seq x y z
N MET A 1 14.79 15.39 7.68
CA MET A 1 15.47 14.38 6.85
C MET A 1 14.60 14.15 5.63
N ASN A 2 15.06 14.49 4.43
CA ASN A 2 14.35 14.10 3.21
C ASN A 2 14.52 12.59 3.05
N ASN A 3 13.43 11.83 3.23
CA ASN A 3 13.44 10.41 2.89
C ASN A 3 13.75 10.30 1.39
N LEU A 4 14.80 9.58 1.02
CA LEU A 4 15.13 9.25 -0.38
C LEU A 4 13.91 8.67 -1.14
N PHE A 5 13.00 8.04 -0.39
CA PHE A 5 11.73 7.49 -0.84
C PHE A 5 10.65 8.52 -1.21
N ASP A 6 10.73 9.78 -0.73
CA ASP A 6 9.69 10.80 -1.00
C ASP A 6 9.82 11.45 -2.38
N SER A 7 11.01 11.36 -3.01
CA SER A 7 11.20 11.91 -4.36
C SER A 7 10.45 11.06 -5.39
N GLY A 8 9.51 11.67 -6.12
CA GLY A 8 8.74 11.02 -7.18
C GLY A 8 7.49 10.25 -6.73
N LEU A 9 7.10 10.35 -5.44
CA LEU A 9 5.81 9.84 -4.98
C LEU A 9 4.67 10.79 -5.35
N ASP A 10 3.60 10.24 -5.91
CA ASP A 10 2.41 10.98 -6.32
C ASP A 10 1.35 10.96 -5.22
N TYR A 11 1.41 11.97 -4.35
CA TYR A 11 0.45 12.19 -3.28
C TYR A 11 -0.82 12.91 -3.72
N GLN A 12 -0.85 13.50 -4.92
CA GLN A 12 -1.98 14.32 -5.39
C GLN A 12 -3.32 13.59 -5.36
N PRO A 13 -3.41 12.30 -5.77
CA PRO A 13 -4.66 11.55 -5.70
C PRO A 13 -5.26 11.48 -4.29
N LEU A 14 -4.42 11.28 -3.26
CA LEU A 14 -4.86 11.21 -1.86
C LEU A 14 -5.28 12.59 -1.34
N ILE A 15 -4.55 13.63 -1.72
CA ILE A 15 -4.88 15.01 -1.35
C ILE A 15 -6.23 15.44 -1.96
N LYS A 16 -6.50 15.05 -3.22
CA LYS A 16 -7.77 15.35 -3.91
C LYS A 16 -9.00 14.76 -3.22
N ILE A 17 -8.85 13.67 -2.48
CA ILE A 17 -9.95 13.06 -1.70
C ILE A 17 -10.01 13.55 -0.25
N GLY A 18 -9.26 14.61 0.07
CA GLY A 18 -9.34 15.33 1.35
C GLY A 18 -8.35 14.87 2.42
N LEU A 19 -7.33 14.07 2.09
CA LEU A 19 -6.24 13.80 3.03
C LEU A 19 -5.28 14.99 3.07
N THR A 20 -4.78 15.31 4.25
CA THR A 20 -3.64 16.22 4.40
C THR A 20 -2.36 15.58 3.84
N ARG A 21 -1.36 16.41 3.53
CA ARG A 21 -0.06 15.92 3.05
C ARG A 21 0.59 14.95 4.05
N GLU A 22 0.51 15.25 5.34
CA GLU A 22 1.05 14.39 6.39
C GLU A 22 0.34 13.04 6.44
N GLN A 23 -1.00 13.03 6.33
CA GLN A 23 -1.77 11.78 6.24
C GLN A 23 -1.40 10.99 5.00
N ALA A 24 -1.24 11.64 3.84
CA ALA A 24 -0.83 10.99 2.60
C ALA A 24 0.57 10.35 2.70
N GLN A 25 1.52 11.01 3.37
CA GLN A 25 2.85 10.45 3.64
C GLN A 25 2.77 9.23 4.56
N LYS A 26 1.93 9.26 5.59
CA LYS A 26 1.71 8.11 6.47
C LYS A 26 1.15 6.90 5.71
N MET A 27 0.39 7.11 4.63
CA MET A 27 -0.12 6.01 3.79
C MET A 27 1.00 5.24 3.08
N VAL A 28 2.16 5.84 2.84
CA VAL A 28 3.32 5.12 2.28
C VAL A 28 3.73 3.99 3.23
N ALA A 29 3.88 4.30 4.52
CA ALA A 29 4.25 3.31 5.53
C ALA A 29 3.23 2.16 5.60
N VAL A 30 1.94 2.43 5.38
CA VAL A 30 0.87 1.42 5.33
C VAL A 30 1.05 0.47 4.15
N VAL A 31 1.45 0.97 2.97
CA VAL A 31 1.58 0.13 1.77
C VAL A 31 2.97 -0.51 1.60
N MET A 32 3.98 -0.04 2.34
CA MET A 32 5.37 -0.53 2.22
C MET A 32 5.52 -2.05 2.35
N PRO A 33 4.86 -2.76 3.30
CA PRO A 33 5.00 -4.22 3.38
C PRO A 33 4.55 -4.94 2.10
N LEU A 34 3.44 -4.50 1.50
CA LEU A 34 2.93 -5.06 0.24
C LEU A 34 3.84 -4.74 -0.94
N VAL A 35 4.38 -3.51 -0.97
CA VAL A 35 5.36 -3.10 -1.98
C VAL A 35 6.63 -3.94 -1.88
N GLN A 36 7.16 -4.17 -0.67
CA GLN A 36 8.35 -4.98 -0.45
C GLN A 36 8.15 -6.42 -0.93
N LEU A 37 7.02 -7.05 -0.61
CA LEU A 37 6.70 -8.40 -1.08
C LEU A 37 6.62 -8.48 -2.61
N LYS A 38 5.92 -7.52 -3.25
CA LYS A 38 5.81 -7.47 -4.72
C LYS A 38 7.15 -7.18 -5.38
N LEU A 39 7.95 -6.30 -4.80
CA LEU A 39 9.28 -5.97 -5.30
C LEU A 39 10.20 -7.18 -5.21
N GLN A 40 10.21 -7.88 -4.07
CA GLN A 40 10.98 -9.10 -3.88
C GLN A 40 10.62 -10.16 -4.92
N ALA A 41 9.32 -10.44 -5.11
CA ALA A 41 8.87 -11.39 -6.12
C ALA A 41 9.31 -10.98 -7.54
N LYS A 42 9.26 -9.68 -7.86
CA LYS A 42 9.70 -9.15 -9.16
C LYS A 42 11.21 -9.31 -9.37
N VAL A 43 12.01 -9.04 -8.33
CA VAL A 43 13.45 -9.21 -8.36
C VAL A 43 13.83 -10.69 -8.49
N GLU A 44 13.21 -11.56 -7.70
CA GLU A 44 13.41 -13.00 -7.76
C GLU A 44 13.04 -13.59 -9.12
N ALA A 45 11.97 -13.11 -9.76
CA ALA A 45 11.58 -13.54 -11.10
C ALA A 45 12.64 -13.20 -12.17
N VAL A 46 13.37 -12.11 -12.00
CA VAL A 46 14.39 -11.64 -12.96
C VAL A 46 15.76 -12.27 -12.69
N LEU A 47 16.17 -12.27 -11.42
CA LEU A 47 17.50 -12.70 -11.01
C LEU A 47 17.56 -14.21 -10.75
N GLY A 48 16.45 -14.82 -10.33
CA GLY A 48 16.38 -16.19 -9.85
C GLY A 48 16.82 -16.32 -8.38
N SER A 49 16.29 -17.34 -7.70
CA SER A 49 16.56 -17.58 -6.28
C SER A 49 18.05 -17.82 -6.00
N GLU A 50 18.75 -18.53 -6.88
CA GLU A 50 20.20 -18.79 -6.73
C GLU A 50 21.02 -17.50 -6.75
N LYS A 51 20.70 -16.57 -7.66
CA LYS A 51 21.41 -15.29 -7.74
C LYS A 51 21.11 -14.42 -6.53
N MET A 52 19.88 -14.45 -6.02
CA MET A 52 19.51 -13.73 -4.79
C MET A 52 20.26 -14.26 -3.57
N ILE A 53 20.41 -15.58 -3.43
CA ILE A 53 21.22 -16.19 -2.38
C ILE A 53 22.68 -15.76 -2.51
N ALA A 54 23.25 -15.77 -3.71
CA ALA A 54 24.62 -15.36 -3.95
C ALA A 54 24.85 -13.87 -3.62
N LEU A 55 23.91 -12.99 -4.00
CA LEU A 55 23.98 -11.56 -3.68
C LEU A 55 23.91 -11.31 -2.17
N LYS A 56 23.05 -12.05 -1.45
CA LYS A 56 22.98 -11.97 0.01
C LYS A 56 24.29 -12.43 0.67
N ALA A 57 24.85 -13.55 0.23
CA ALA A 57 26.13 -14.05 0.74
C ALA A 57 27.28 -13.06 0.49
N GLU A 58 27.27 -12.38 -0.67
CA GLU A 58 28.25 -11.34 -1.00
C GLU A 58 28.09 -10.11 -0.11
N ALA A 59 26.86 -9.65 0.12
CA ALA A 59 26.58 -8.54 1.05
C ALA A 59 27.03 -8.87 2.48
N ASP A 60 26.74 -10.07 2.98
CA ASP A 60 27.15 -10.55 4.30
C ASP A 60 28.68 -10.62 4.42
N LYS A 61 29.37 -11.14 3.40
CA LYS A 61 30.84 -11.20 3.34
C LYS A 61 31.48 -9.81 3.38
N GLN A 62 30.88 -8.85 2.68
CA GLN A 62 31.33 -7.46 2.65
C GLN A 62 30.87 -6.66 3.88
N LYS A 63 30.07 -7.25 4.78
CA LYS A 63 29.45 -6.57 5.94
C LYS A 63 28.73 -5.29 5.53
N LEU A 64 28.05 -5.33 4.38
CA LEU A 64 27.31 -4.19 3.87
C LEU A 64 26.18 -3.85 4.83
N ASP A 65 25.93 -2.56 5.02
CA ASP A 65 24.70 -2.11 5.65
C ASP A 65 23.50 -2.36 4.72
N PHE A 66 22.30 -2.09 5.23
CA PHE A 66 21.08 -2.33 4.47
C PHE A 66 21.05 -1.57 3.13
N VAL A 67 21.54 -0.33 3.10
CA VAL A 67 21.50 0.52 1.90
C VAL A 67 22.49 -0.01 0.87
N ALA A 68 23.71 -0.31 1.27
CA ALA A 68 24.72 -0.88 0.39
C ALA A 68 24.34 -2.28 -0.12
N SER A 69 23.62 -3.06 0.70
CA SER A 69 23.05 -4.35 0.27
C SER A 69 21.96 -4.18 -0.79
N LEU A 70 21.12 -3.15 -0.69
CA LEU A 70 20.12 -2.81 -1.70
C LEU A 70 20.77 -2.34 -3.01
N ASP A 71 21.84 -1.55 -2.95
CA ASP A 71 22.57 -1.10 -4.14
C ASP A 71 23.20 -2.28 -4.92
N LEU A 72 23.66 -3.31 -4.20
CA LEU A 72 24.18 -4.54 -4.81
C LEU A 72 23.08 -5.29 -5.59
N ILE A 73 21.87 -5.34 -5.04
CA ILE A 73 20.71 -5.96 -5.68
C ILE A 73 20.22 -5.09 -6.86
N ASP A 74 20.17 -3.76 -6.69
CA ASP A 74 19.82 -2.80 -7.75
C ASP A 74 20.77 -2.93 -8.96
N GLY A 75 22.09 -3.00 -8.71
CA GLY A 75 23.09 -3.19 -9.76
C GLY A 75 22.90 -4.50 -10.52
N ALA A 76 22.63 -5.60 -9.81
CA ALA A 76 22.37 -6.89 -10.45
C ALA A 76 21.06 -6.89 -11.25
N TYR A 77 20.01 -6.28 -10.71
CA TYR A 77 18.70 -6.13 -11.37
C TYR A 77 18.85 -5.31 -12.64
N ARG A 78 19.47 -4.13 -12.55
CA ARG A 78 19.72 -3.22 -13.67
C ARG A 78 20.60 -3.85 -14.73
N GLY A 79 21.60 -4.64 -14.35
CA GLY A 79 22.44 -5.38 -15.29
C GLY A 79 21.65 -6.36 -16.17
N LYS A 80 20.48 -6.85 -15.70
CA LYS A 80 19.60 -7.73 -16.48
C LYS A 80 18.47 -7.00 -17.20
N THR A 81 17.87 -5.97 -16.60
CA THR A 81 16.65 -5.32 -17.11
C THR A 81 16.90 -3.98 -17.78
N GLY A 82 18.03 -3.34 -17.48
CA GLY A 82 18.29 -1.93 -17.82
C GLY A 82 17.57 -0.92 -16.91
N GLU A 83 16.78 -1.39 -15.94
CA GLU A 83 15.92 -0.57 -15.09
C GLU A 83 16.47 -0.47 -13.66
N TYR A 84 16.17 0.65 -12.98
CA TYR A 84 16.49 0.83 -11.56
C TYR A 84 15.42 0.19 -10.68
N LEU A 85 15.84 -0.62 -9.70
CA LEU A 85 14.97 -1.24 -8.71
C LEU A 85 14.24 -0.19 -7.87
N MET A 86 14.92 0.90 -7.54
CA MET A 86 14.32 2.02 -6.78
C MET A 86 13.18 2.70 -7.55
N GLU A 87 13.26 2.77 -8.87
CA GLU A 87 12.16 3.28 -9.71
C GLU A 87 11.00 2.28 -9.73
N GLN A 88 11.28 0.98 -9.82
CA GLN A 88 10.24 -0.05 -9.73
C GLN A 88 9.49 -0.02 -8.39
N MET A 89 10.22 0.16 -7.30
CA MET A 89 9.62 0.35 -5.97
C MET A 89 8.73 1.60 -5.93
N ARG A 90 9.18 2.73 -6.49
CA ARG A 90 8.40 3.97 -6.57
C ARG A 90 7.10 3.79 -7.36
N LEU A 91 7.18 3.14 -8.53
CA LEU A 91 6.01 2.84 -9.34
C LEU A 91 5.01 1.97 -8.58
N LEU A 92 5.49 0.95 -7.86
CA LEU A 92 4.65 0.11 -7.00
C LEU A 92 4.01 0.92 -5.88
N ILE A 93 4.74 1.82 -5.19
CA ILE A 93 4.15 2.69 -4.16
C ILE A 93 3.03 3.52 -4.78
N ASN A 94 3.28 4.20 -5.90
CA ASN A 94 2.29 5.03 -6.58
C ASN A 94 1.05 4.25 -7.02
N GLU A 95 1.22 3.00 -7.48
CA GLU A 95 0.11 2.09 -7.79
C GLU A 95 -0.75 1.82 -6.54
N HIS A 96 -0.12 1.49 -5.41
CA HIS A 96 -0.85 1.18 -4.17
C HIS A 96 -1.49 2.43 -3.56
N LEU A 97 -0.88 3.60 -3.66
CA LEU A 97 -1.52 4.86 -3.24
C LEU A 97 -2.80 5.13 -4.07
N LYS A 98 -2.79 4.85 -5.38
CA LYS A 98 -4.00 4.94 -6.22
C LYS A 98 -5.07 3.92 -5.83
N LEU A 99 -4.69 2.70 -5.45
CA LEU A 99 -5.64 1.71 -4.93
C LEU A 99 -6.24 2.17 -3.60
N MET A 100 -5.42 2.74 -2.70
CA MET A 100 -5.90 3.32 -1.44
C MET A 100 -6.91 4.44 -1.68
N VAL A 101 -6.70 5.30 -2.69
CA VAL A 101 -7.68 6.31 -3.08
C VAL A 101 -9.03 5.67 -3.40
N LYS A 102 -9.05 4.60 -4.20
CA LYS A 102 -10.30 3.90 -4.55
C LYS A 102 -11.00 3.35 -3.30
N VAL A 103 -10.25 2.72 -2.40
CA VAL A 103 -10.79 2.16 -1.15
C VAL A 103 -11.38 3.26 -0.25
N ILE A 104 -10.64 4.36 -0.05
CA ILE A 104 -11.10 5.47 0.79
C ILE A 104 -12.32 6.16 0.17
N THR A 105 -12.31 6.40 -1.14
CA THR A 105 -13.44 7.00 -1.86
C THR A 105 -14.68 6.12 -1.77
N GLN A 106 -14.53 4.80 -1.94
CA GLN A 106 -15.63 3.86 -1.80
C GLN A 106 -16.17 3.88 -0.36
N ALA A 107 -15.30 3.80 0.65
CA ALA A 107 -15.71 3.85 2.05
C ALA A 107 -16.49 5.13 2.40
N LYS A 108 -16.03 6.30 1.93
CA LYS A 108 -16.75 7.57 2.11
C LYS A 108 -18.12 7.58 1.42
N THR A 109 -18.20 6.97 0.24
CA THR A 109 -19.46 6.85 -0.51
C THR A 109 -20.44 5.94 0.22
N ASP A 110 -19.97 4.80 0.71
CA ASP A 110 -20.75 3.83 1.46
C ASP A 110 -21.26 4.43 2.78
N GLU A 111 -20.41 5.14 3.51
CA GLU A 111 -20.78 5.88 4.73
C GLU A 111 -21.88 6.92 4.45
N ALA A 112 -21.74 7.70 3.37
CA ALA A 112 -22.73 8.71 2.99
C ALA A 112 -24.07 8.07 2.61
N LYS A 113 -24.06 7.00 1.79
CA LYS A 113 -25.26 6.24 1.44
C LYS A 113 -25.94 5.66 2.67
N PHE A 114 -25.15 5.02 3.54
CA PHE A 114 -25.68 4.41 4.75
C PHE A 114 -26.30 5.46 5.69
N THR A 115 -25.66 6.62 5.83
CA THR A 115 -26.21 7.74 6.60
C THR A 115 -27.52 8.25 5.99
N GLN A 116 -27.60 8.38 4.67
CA GLN A 116 -28.80 8.80 3.95
C GLN A 116 -29.95 7.79 4.03
N SER A 117 -29.65 6.49 4.23
CA SER A 117 -30.68 5.45 4.39
C SER A 117 -31.53 5.62 5.66
N GLY A 118 -31.07 6.42 6.64
CA GLY A 118 -31.75 6.61 7.93
C GLY A 118 -31.64 5.40 8.87
N LEU A 119 -30.87 4.36 8.51
CA LEU A 119 -30.73 3.11 9.27
C LEU A 119 -29.62 3.14 10.34
N VAL A 120 -28.86 4.22 10.45
CA VAL A 120 -27.71 4.36 11.38
C VAL A 120 -28.10 4.02 12.82
N GLY A 121 -29.18 4.60 13.33
CA GLY A 121 -29.60 4.35 14.72
C GLY A 121 -30.05 2.91 14.98
N GLN A 122 -30.60 2.21 13.98
CA GLN A 122 -30.92 0.78 14.12
C GLN A 122 -29.65 -0.07 14.13
N PHE A 123 -28.68 0.28 13.30
CA PHE A 123 -27.39 -0.39 13.24
C PHE A 123 -26.60 -0.24 14.54
N GLU A 124 -26.48 0.98 15.07
CA GLU A 124 -25.79 1.25 16.33
C GLU A 124 -26.43 0.49 17.50
N LYS A 125 -27.77 0.50 17.59
CA LYS A 125 -28.50 -0.26 18.61
C LYS A 125 -28.21 -1.77 18.54
N LEU A 126 -28.13 -2.35 17.35
CA LEU A 126 -27.81 -3.78 17.19
C LEU A 126 -26.38 -4.10 17.62
N LEU A 127 -25.42 -3.19 17.37
CA LEU A 127 -24.05 -3.35 17.87
C LEU A 127 -23.99 -3.28 19.39
N ASP A 128 -24.70 -2.33 20.01
CA ASP A 128 -24.78 -2.20 21.47
C ASP A 128 -25.41 -3.44 22.13
N GLU A 129 -26.35 -4.10 21.44
CA GLU A 129 -26.94 -5.38 21.85
C GLU A 129 -26.04 -6.60 21.58
N GLY A 130 -24.84 -6.40 21.02
CA GLY A 130 -23.90 -7.48 20.68
C GLY A 130 -24.31 -8.31 19.45
N LYS A 131 -25.27 -7.83 18.65
CA LYS A 131 -25.85 -8.55 17.50
C LYS A 131 -25.17 -8.17 16.19
N ALA A 132 -23.88 -8.47 16.08
CA ALA A 132 -23.05 -8.08 14.94
C ALA A 132 -23.59 -8.61 13.59
N ASP A 133 -24.09 -9.85 13.53
CA ASP A 133 -24.62 -10.44 12.30
C ASP A 133 -25.91 -9.75 11.81
N GLU A 134 -26.74 -9.27 12.73
CA GLU A 134 -27.95 -8.51 12.40
C GLU A 134 -27.59 -7.09 11.97
N ALA A 135 -26.63 -6.46 12.65
CA ALA A 135 -26.09 -5.17 12.25
C ALA A 135 -25.50 -5.21 10.83
N ALA A 136 -24.77 -6.27 10.48
CA ALA A 136 -24.23 -6.46 9.13
C ALA A 136 -25.34 -6.51 8.05
N LYS A 137 -26.46 -7.18 8.32
CA LYS A 137 -27.61 -7.21 7.40
C LYS A 137 -28.25 -5.82 7.22
N ILE A 138 -28.33 -5.02 8.29
CA ILE A 138 -28.82 -3.65 8.22
C ILE A 138 -27.88 -2.76 7.39
N LEU A 139 -26.57 -2.91 7.58
CA LEU A 139 -25.57 -2.21 6.78
C LEU A 139 -25.72 -2.56 5.29
N GLU A 140 -25.75 -3.85 4.94
CA GLU A 140 -25.93 -4.30 3.56
C GLU A 140 -27.22 -3.75 2.92
N LYS A 141 -28.31 -3.69 3.69
CA LYS A 141 -29.58 -3.13 3.23
C LYS A 141 -29.44 -1.63 2.94
N GLY A 142 -28.87 -0.87 3.86
CA GLY A 142 -28.68 0.57 3.69
C GLY A 142 -27.73 0.95 2.54
N LEU A 143 -26.83 0.05 2.14
CA LEU A 143 -25.95 0.26 0.98
C LEU A 143 -26.62 -0.06 -0.38
N LYS A 144 -27.69 -0.88 -0.39
CA LYS A 144 -28.43 -1.28 -1.61
C LYS A 144 -29.59 -0.34 -1.97
N ASP A 145 -30.17 0.34 -0.98
CA ASP A 145 -31.44 1.08 -1.10
C ASP A 145 -31.29 2.58 -1.50
N VAL A 146 -30.10 3.03 -1.92
CA VAL A 146 -29.80 4.44 -2.32
C VAL A 146 -29.21 4.56 -3.73
#